data_AF-A0A959S7F7-F1
#
_entry.id   AF-A0A959S7F7-F1
#
_cell.length_a   1.000
_cell.length_b   1.000
_cell.length_c   1.000
_cell.angle_alpha   90.00
_cell.angle_beta   90.00
_cell.angle_gamma   90.00
#
_symmetry.space_group_name_H-M   'P 1'
#
loop_
_entity.id
_entity.type
_entity.pdbx_description
1 polymer ?
#
loop_
_entity_poly.entity_id
_entity_poly.type
_entity_poly.pdbx_seq_one_letter_code
_entity_poly.pdbx_strand_id
1 'polypeptide(L)'
;MVALVAATAAMPQWTFRLDTTFRTAITRQAVNDILVLPTGELLLSGTIRFPGDMSNRLLAKVDASGDQVVGYPYGPGGGKITPWTDRFYISVGQIVQRVLPSTGWYDPTYIGLVDGPYISVPTAGDYHVFPDGRVLLTGSYLLSDSIRGFEGQYRLVWISNEGYLDTTRTHRQANGMLWNFTALPDGKFLCSCTCTQYDGQPVDRLFRIHADGSL
;
A
#
# COMPACT_ATOMS: atom_id res chain seq x y z
N MET A 1 -52.92 -38.35 8.57
CA MET A 1 -52.61 -37.93 7.18
C MET A 1 -51.34 -37.09 7.25
N VAL A 2 -50.33 -37.43 6.44
CA VAL A 2 -48.90 -37.13 6.60
C VAL A 2 -48.57 -35.64 6.39
N ALA A 3 -47.64 -35.12 7.20
CA ALA A 3 -47.09 -33.77 7.12
C ALA A 3 -46.20 -33.60 5.87
N LEU A 4 -46.41 -32.52 5.11
CA LEU A 4 -45.52 -32.09 4.04
C LEU A 4 -44.58 -31.02 4.60
N VAL A 5 -43.33 -31.38 4.89
CA VAL A 5 -42.27 -30.41 5.16
C VAL A 5 -41.72 -29.95 3.82
N ALA A 6 -41.92 -28.67 3.49
CA ALA A 6 -41.28 -28.05 2.34
C ALA A 6 -39.77 -27.97 2.60
N ALA A 7 -38.98 -28.66 1.78
CA ALA A 7 -37.53 -28.54 1.80
C ALA A 7 -37.13 -27.13 1.32
N THR A 8 -36.41 -26.40 2.17
CA THR A 8 -35.77 -25.13 1.85
C THR A 8 -34.76 -25.31 0.73
N ALA A 9 -34.82 -24.45 -0.29
CA ALA A 9 -33.86 -24.39 -1.38
C ALA A 9 -32.44 -24.21 -0.82
N ALA A 10 -31.59 -25.24 -1.02
CA ALA A 10 -30.16 -25.11 -0.78
C ALA A 10 -29.58 -24.19 -1.87
N MET A 11 -29.03 -23.04 -1.46
CA MET A 11 -28.19 -22.27 -2.37
C MET A 11 -26.95 -23.11 -2.72
N PRO A 12 -26.53 -23.19 -3.99
CA PRO A 12 -25.34 -23.95 -4.35
C PRO A 12 -24.13 -23.39 -3.60
N GLN A 13 -23.53 -24.21 -2.73
CA GLN A 13 -22.25 -23.91 -2.13
C GLN A 13 -21.22 -23.75 -3.24
N TRP A 14 -20.47 -22.65 -3.23
CA TRP A 14 -19.30 -22.51 -4.08
C TRP A 14 -18.36 -23.66 -3.80
N THR A 15 -18.12 -24.51 -4.81
CA THR A 15 -17.12 -25.55 -4.69
C THR A 15 -15.75 -24.86 -4.72
N PHE A 16 -15.02 -24.88 -3.61
CA PHE A 16 -13.61 -24.46 -3.53
C PHE A 16 -12.69 -25.42 -4.32
N ARG A 17 -12.99 -25.65 -5.60
CA ARG A 17 -12.16 -26.46 -6.49
C ARG A 17 -10.96 -25.62 -6.92
N LEU A 18 -9.81 -26.27 -6.97
CA LEU A 18 -8.61 -25.68 -7.56
C LEU A 18 -8.90 -25.36 -9.03
N ASP A 19 -8.76 -24.10 -9.40
CA ASP A 19 -8.69 -23.72 -10.81
C ASP A 19 -7.34 -24.18 -11.36
N THR A 20 -7.36 -25.18 -12.24
CA THR A 20 -6.15 -25.69 -12.86
C THR A 20 -5.73 -24.92 -14.09
N THR A 21 -6.56 -24.00 -14.57
CA THR A 21 -6.33 -23.20 -15.79
C THR A 21 -5.47 -21.97 -15.54
N PHE A 22 -5.37 -21.51 -14.28
CA PHE A 22 -4.45 -20.47 -13.87
C PHE A 22 -3.28 -21.06 -13.09
N ARG A 23 -2.06 -21.00 -13.64
CA ARG A 23 -0.85 -21.47 -12.95
C ARG A 23 0.36 -20.65 -13.37
N THR A 24 1.10 -20.14 -12.39
CA THR A 24 2.36 -19.42 -12.65
C THR A 24 3.55 -20.37 -12.59
N ALA A 25 4.56 -20.14 -13.43
CA ALA A 25 5.84 -20.87 -13.39
C ALA A 25 6.84 -20.36 -12.33
N ILE A 26 6.39 -19.61 -11.31
CA ILE A 26 7.26 -18.98 -10.30
C ILE A 26 8.03 -20.05 -9.49
N THR A 27 9.34 -19.90 -9.38
CA THR A 27 10.26 -20.90 -8.80
C THR A 27 10.79 -20.57 -7.40
N ARG A 28 10.77 -19.30 -6.97
CA ARG A 28 11.20 -18.84 -5.64
C ARG A 28 10.25 -17.74 -5.15
N GLN A 29 9.84 -17.77 -3.87
CA GLN A 29 8.72 -16.92 -3.45
C GLN A 29 8.81 -16.23 -2.08
N ALA A 30 8.57 -14.92 -2.13
CA ALA A 30 7.57 -14.21 -1.32
C ALA A 30 6.79 -13.27 -2.27
N VAL A 31 5.60 -13.66 -2.76
CA VAL A 31 4.68 -12.72 -3.43
C VAL A 31 3.95 -12.01 -2.31
N ASN A 32 4.19 -10.71 -2.18
CA ASN A 32 3.72 -9.91 -1.06
C ASN A 32 2.37 -9.26 -1.38
N ASP A 33 2.13 -8.91 -2.65
CA ASP A 33 0.86 -8.34 -3.07
C ASP A 33 0.57 -8.60 -4.56
N ILE A 34 -0.70 -8.55 -4.93
CA ILE A 34 -1.22 -8.82 -6.27
C ILE A 34 -2.26 -7.76 -6.64
N LEU A 35 -2.11 -7.15 -7.81
CA LEU A 35 -3.09 -6.24 -8.39
C LEU A 35 -3.61 -6.81 -9.71
N VAL A 36 -4.92 -7.00 -9.80
CA VAL A 36 -5.60 -7.36 -11.06
C VAL A 36 -5.83 -6.08 -11.87
N LEU A 37 -5.32 -6.05 -13.11
CA LEU A 37 -5.49 -4.93 -14.02
C LEU A 37 -6.83 -5.04 -14.77
N PRO A 38 -7.38 -3.92 -15.26
CA PRO A 38 -8.60 -3.92 -16.09
C PRO A 38 -8.48 -4.79 -17.35
N THR A 39 -7.26 -5.05 -17.82
CA THR A 39 -6.96 -5.93 -18.96
C THR A 39 -7.13 -7.42 -18.64
N GLY A 40 -7.25 -7.79 -17.36
CA GLY A 40 -7.22 -9.18 -16.88
C GLY A 40 -5.82 -9.72 -16.60
N GLU A 41 -4.76 -8.96 -16.93
CA GLU A 41 -3.40 -9.24 -16.48
C GLU A 41 -3.25 -8.96 -14.98
N LEU A 42 -2.23 -9.55 -14.34
CA LEU A 42 -1.94 -9.36 -12.92
C LEU A 42 -0.54 -8.76 -12.75
N LEU A 43 -0.43 -7.74 -11.92
CA LEU A 43 0.83 -7.28 -11.35
C LEU A 43 1.12 -8.01 -10.05
N LEU A 44 2.33 -8.50 -9.92
CA LEU A 44 2.83 -9.23 -8.76
C LEU A 44 3.98 -8.44 -8.15
N SER A 45 3.89 -8.12 -6.87
CA SER A 45 4.96 -7.45 -6.13
C SER A 45 5.52 -8.40 -5.07
N GLY A 46 6.84 -8.48 -4.94
CA GLY A 46 7.47 -9.39 -4.00
C GLY A 46 8.94 -9.67 -4.28
N THR A 47 9.40 -10.86 -3.97
CA THR A 47 10.72 -11.37 -4.36
C THR A 47 10.50 -12.60 -5.25
N ILE A 48 10.34 -12.35 -6.56
CA ILE A 48 9.81 -13.33 -7.52
C ILE A 48 10.94 -13.80 -8.44
N ARG A 49 10.93 -15.08 -8.82
CA ARG A 49 11.74 -15.62 -9.95
C ARG A 49 10.90 -16.52 -10.83
N PHE A 50 11.01 -16.35 -12.14
CA PHE A 50 10.55 -17.29 -13.16
C PHE A 50 11.71 -18.19 -13.62
N PRO A 51 11.46 -19.29 -14.35
CA PRO A 51 12.52 -20.12 -14.90
C PRO A 51 13.42 -19.30 -15.83
N GLY A 52 14.73 -19.35 -15.59
CA GLY A 52 15.73 -18.58 -16.34
C GLY A 52 16.04 -17.19 -15.79
N ASP A 53 15.33 -16.69 -14.76
CA ASP A 53 15.67 -15.41 -14.14
C ASP A 53 17.01 -15.48 -13.37
N MET A 54 17.94 -14.59 -13.72
CA MET A 54 19.24 -14.48 -13.05
C MET A 54 19.15 -13.71 -11.72
N SER A 55 18.20 -12.78 -11.60
CA SER A 55 17.97 -11.93 -10.43
C SER A 55 16.50 -12.01 -9.96
N ASN A 56 16.24 -11.52 -8.75
CA ASN A 56 14.86 -11.43 -8.26
C ASN A 56 14.15 -10.26 -8.94
N ARG A 57 12.88 -10.47 -9.29
CA ARG A 57 11.95 -9.43 -9.71
C ARG A 57 11.22 -8.90 -8.50
N LEU A 58 11.28 -7.58 -8.30
CA LEU A 58 10.49 -6.90 -7.27
C LEU A 58 9.06 -6.62 -7.74
N LEU A 59 8.90 -6.48 -9.04
CA LEU A 59 7.64 -6.37 -9.74
C LEU A 59 7.67 -7.29 -10.96
N ALA A 60 6.59 -8.02 -11.17
CA ALA A 60 6.38 -8.85 -12.34
C ALA A 60 4.96 -8.67 -12.86
N LYS A 61 4.74 -9.02 -14.13
CA LYS A 61 3.42 -9.07 -14.73
C LYS A 61 3.17 -10.45 -15.31
N VAL A 62 1.99 -10.99 -15.08
CA VAL A 62 1.49 -12.22 -15.69
C VAL A 62 0.18 -11.94 -16.40
N ASP A 63 -0.15 -12.73 -17.41
CA ASP A 63 -1.42 -12.64 -18.11
C ASP A 63 -2.54 -13.38 -17.35
N ALA A 64 -3.72 -13.46 -17.99
CA ALA A 64 -4.89 -14.10 -17.41
C ALA A 64 -4.77 -15.64 -17.28
N SER A 65 -3.81 -16.30 -17.93
CA SER A 65 -3.49 -17.73 -17.69
C SER A 65 -2.42 -17.92 -16.61
N GLY A 66 -1.77 -16.85 -16.19
CA GLY A 66 -0.68 -16.88 -15.21
C GLY A 66 0.70 -17.02 -15.86
N ASP A 67 0.78 -16.93 -17.18
CA ASP A 67 2.05 -16.93 -17.90
C ASP A 67 2.75 -15.59 -17.75
N GLN A 68 4.07 -15.62 -17.67
CA GLN A 68 4.86 -14.40 -17.55
C GLN A 68 4.71 -13.53 -18.79
N VAL A 69 4.38 -12.24 -18.59
CA VAL A 69 4.50 -11.25 -19.66
C VAL A 69 5.98 -10.92 -19.85
N VAL A 70 6.60 -11.62 -20.79
CA VAL A 70 8.02 -11.47 -21.13
C VAL A 70 8.30 -10.04 -21.58
N GLY A 71 9.41 -9.49 -21.11
CA GLY A 71 9.82 -8.11 -21.42
C GLY A 71 9.28 -7.05 -20.46
N TYR A 72 8.34 -7.40 -19.56
CA TYR A 72 8.01 -6.50 -18.45
C TYR A 72 9.25 -6.28 -17.57
N PRO A 73 9.57 -5.02 -17.19
CA PRO A 73 10.87 -4.71 -16.60
C PRO A 73 11.03 -5.27 -15.20
N TYR A 74 12.29 -5.26 -14.74
CA TYR A 74 12.66 -5.41 -13.33
C TYR A 74 12.39 -4.09 -12.60
N GLY A 75 11.11 -3.74 -12.51
CA GLY A 75 10.64 -2.48 -11.94
C GLY A 75 10.69 -2.45 -10.41
N PRO A 76 10.41 -1.26 -9.82
CA PRO A 76 10.25 -1.11 -8.39
C PRO A 76 9.10 -1.94 -7.84
N GLY A 77 9.30 -2.50 -6.66
CA GLY A 77 8.25 -3.21 -5.93
C GLY A 77 8.80 -3.89 -4.69
N GLY A 78 8.23 -5.05 -4.38
CA GLY A 78 8.59 -5.85 -3.21
C GLY A 78 7.63 -5.68 -2.03
N GLY A 79 6.70 -4.73 -2.06
CA GLY A 79 5.68 -4.57 -1.03
C GLY A 79 4.27 -4.31 -1.59
N LYS A 80 3.40 -3.75 -0.75
CA LYS A 80 1.99 -3.45 -1.06
C LYS A 80 1.83 -2.60 -2.32
N ILE A 81 0.86 -2.95 -3.17
CA ILE A 81 0.43 -2.22 -4.35
C ILE A 81 -0.92 -1.57 -4.06
N THR A 82 -1.05 -0.26 -4.29
CA THR A 82 -2.32 0.46 -4.17
C THR A 82 -2.66 1.14 -5.49
N PRO A 83 -3.71 0.70 -6.22
CA PRO A 83 -4.10 1.32 -7.47
C PRO A 83 -4.57 2.77 -7.26
N TRP A 84 -4.27 3.64 -8.22
CA TRP A 84 -4.75 5.02 -8.24
C TRP A 84 -4.85 5.49 -9.69
N THR A 85 -6.07 5.77 -10.16
CA THR A 85 -6.36 6.16 -11.55
C THR A 85 -5.75 5.20 -12.59
N ASP A 86 -4.86 5.69 -13.44
CA ASP A 86 -4.09 5.01 -14.48
C ASP A 86 -2.72 4.54 -13.98
N ARG A 87 -2.47 4.63 -12.67
CA ARG A 87 -1.19 4.40 -11.99
C ARG A 87 -1.37 3.50 -10.77
N PHE A 88 -0.27 3.22 -10.09
CA PHE A 88 -0.35 2.68 -8.73
C PHE A 88 0.79 3.22 -7.88
N TYR A 89 0.53 3.25 -6.57
CA TYR A 89 1.55 3.41 -5.55
C TYR A 89 2.05 2.02 -5.14
N ILE A 90 3.34 1.93 -4.84
CA ILE A 90 3.97 0.69 -4.40
C ILE A 90 4.97 0.94 -3.29
N SER A 91 5.00 0.06 -2.30
CA SER A 91 6.07 0.03 -1.31
C SER A 91 7.36 -0.52 -1.92
N VAL A 92 8.44 0.22 -1.79
CA VAL A 92 9.81 -0.15 -2.20
C VAL A 92 10.71 -0.01 -0.98
N GLY A 93 11.01 -1.11 -0.29
CA GLY A 93 11.74 -1.06 0.97
C GLY A 93 11.00 -0.23 2.03
N GLN A 94 11.54 0.94 2.39
CA GLN A 94 10.99 1.85 3.41
C GLN A 94 10.27 3.06 2.80
N ILE A 95 10.02 3.09 1.49
CA ILE A 95 9.40 4.23 0.83
C ILE A 95 8.20 3.81 0.00
N VAL A 96 7.36 4.78 -0.32
CA VAL A 96 6.24 4.62 -1.25
C VAL A 96 6.57 5.39 -2.52
N GLN A 97 6.41 4.75 -3.66
CA GLN A 97 6.71 5.30 -4.98
C GLN A 97 5.50 5.15 -5.88
N ARG A 98 5.34 6.05 -6.85
CA ARG A 98 4.32 5.93 -7.89
C ARG A 98 4.92 5.36 -9.17
N VAL A 99 4.18 4.47 -9.83
CA VAL A 99 4.66 3.69 -10.98
C VAL A 99 3.62 3.69 -12.08
N LEU A 100 4.09 3.69 -13.33
CA LEU A 100 3.28 3.58 -14.53
C LEU A 100 3.06 2.10 -14.88
N PRO A 101 1.81 1.56 -14.92
CA PRO A 101 1.55 0.16 -15.26
C PRO A 101 1.99 -0.23 -16.66
N SER A 102 1.92 0.70 -17.62
CA SER A 102 2.29 0.46 -19.01
C SER A 102 3.77 0.19 -19.19
N THR A 103 4.62 0.86 -18.40
CA THR A 103 6.08 0.75 -18.52
C THR A 103 6.71 -0.05 -17.40
N GLY A 104 6.05 -0.20 -16.25
CA GLY A 104 6.59 -0.81 -15.04
C GLY A 104 7.68 0.00 -14.34
N TRP A 105 7.87 1.27 -14.73
CA TRP A 105 8.88 2.18 -14.17
C TRP A 105 8.25 3.29 -13.33
N TYR A 106 9.09 3.92 -12.50
CA TYR A 106 8.70 5.09 -11.71
C TYR A 106 8.02 6.14 -12.58
N ASP A 107 7.00 6.75 -12.01
CA ASP A 107 6.34 7.89 -12.60
C ASP A 107 7.22 9.15 -12.47
N PRO A 108 7.68 9.74 -13.58
CA PRO A 108 8.56 10.91 -13.55
C PRO A 108 7.87 12.19 -13.02
N THR A 109 6.54 12.19 -12.89
CA THR A 109 5.77 13.32 -12.34
C THR A 109 5.61 13.25 -10.81
N TYR A 110 6.17 12.23 -10.17
CA TYR A 110 6.15 12.03 -8.74
C TYR A 110 7.57 12.07 -8.19
N ILE A 111 7.87 13.01 -7.28
CA ILE A 111 9.16 13.01 -6.59
C ILE A 111 9.17 11.89 -5.54
N GLY A 112 10.25 11.11 -5.52
CA GLY A 112 10.45 10.09 -4.50
C GLY A 112 10.54 10.70 -3.11
N LEU A 113 10.01 10.01 -2.10
CA LEU A 113 9.96 10.52 -0.72
C LEU A 113 11.34 10.89 -0.14
N VAL A 114 12.41 10.19 -0.57
CA VAL A 114 13.80 10.45 -0.15
C VAL A 114 14.49 11.54 -0.96
N ASP A 115 13.96 11.87 -2.13
CA ASP A 115 14.45 12.93 -3.00
C ASP A 115 13.73 14.27 -2.72
N GLY A 116 12.60 14.20 -2.00
CA GLY A 116 11.81 15.35 -1.60
C GLY A 116 12.51 16.21 -0.54
N PRO A 117 12.33 17.54 -0.58
CA PRO A 117 12.86 18.42 0.45
C PRO A 117 12.10 18.23 1.79
N TYR A 118 12.77 18.60 2.88
CA TYR A 118 12.19 18.74 4.23
C TYR A 118 11.71 17.47 4.93
N ILE A 119 11.96 16.28 4.37
CA ILE A 119 11.59 15.01 4.99
C ILE A 119 12.75 14.03 4.93
N SER A 120 12.97 13.35 6.05
CA SER A 120 13.82 12.16 6.12
C SER A 120 12.98 10.98 6.62
N VAL A 121 13.29 9.78 6.11
CA VAL A 121 12.52 8.55 6.34
C VAL A 121 13.37 7.51 7.09
N PRO A 122 13.62 7.70 8.41
CA PRO A 122 14.29 6.69 9.22
C PRO A 122 13.59 5.33 9.21
N THR A 123 12.27 5.33 9.30
CA THR A 123 11.47 4.11 9.33
C THR A 123 10.07 4.40 8.80
N ALA A 124 9.61 3.60 7.83
CA ALA A 124 8.24 3.67 7.36
C ALA A 124 7.39 2.55 7.96
N GLY A 125 6.12 2.88 8.19
CA GLY A 125 5.05 1.94 8.47
C GLY A 125 4.23 1.69 7.20
N ASP A 126 2.91 1.73 7.34
CA ASP A 126 1.95 1.59 6.24
C ASP A 126 1.65 2.94 5.55
N TYR A 127 0.92 2.86 4.43
CA TYR A 127 0.44 4.01 3.69
C TYR A 127 -1.00 3.84 3.19
N HIS A 128 -1.66 4.97 2.93
CA HIS A 128 -2.99 5.06 2.34
C HIS A 128 -2.99 6.11 1.24
N VAL A 129 -3.64 5.78 0.12
CA VAL A 129 -3.76 6.68 -1.03
C VAL A 129 -5.18 7.23 -1.07
N PHE A 130 -5.30 8.55 -1.07
CA PHE A 130 -6.57 9.25 -1.23
C PHE A 130 -6.99 9.31 -2.71
N PRO A 131 -8.29 9.55 -3.01
CA PRO A 131 -8.77 9.68 -4.38
C PRO A 131 -8.05 10.76 -5.20
N ASP A 132 -7.59 11.84 -4.56
CA ASP A 132 -6.83 12.93 -5.19
C ASP A 132 -5.34 12.61 -5.41
N GLY A 133 -4.88 11.43 -5.01
CA GLY A 133 -3.51 10.95 -5.16
C GLY A 133 -2.59 11.35 -4.01
N ARG A 134 -3.09 12.06 -3.00
CA ARG A 134 -2.29 12.27 -1.79
C ARG A 134 -2.06 10.97 -1.06
N VAL A 135 -0.93 10.89 -0.37
CA VAL A 135 -0.54 9.71 0.40
C VAL A 135 -0.45 10.08 1.86
N LEU A 136 -1.16 9.35 2.71
CA LEU A 136 -0.96 9.36 4.15
C LEU A 136 0.05 8.28 4.52
N LEU A 137 1.05 8.64 5.30
CA LEU A 137 2.12 7.77 5.74
C LEU A 137 2.11 7.63 7.25
N THR A 138 2.22 6.38 7.72
CA THR A 138 2.55 6.07 9.11
C THR A 138 4.01 5.64 9.22
N GLY A 139 4.65 5.88 10.35
CA GLY A 139 6.05 5.49 10.57
C GLY A 139 6.75 6.44 11.53
N SER A 140 8.04 6.68 11.30
CA SER A 140 8.85 7.66 12.00
C SER A 140 9.60 8.51 10.99
N TYR A 141 9.20 9.78 10.90
CA TYR A 141 9.74 10.76 9.95
C TYR A 141 10.37 11.92 10.71
N LEU A 142 11.45 12.46 10.15
CA LEU A 142 12.02 13.72 10.61
C LEU A 142 11.67 14.79 9.58
N LEU A 143 10.92 15.81 10.00
CA LEU A 143 10.60 16.97 9.18
C LEU A 143 11.52 18.14 9.54
N SER A 144 11.89 18.93 8.54
CA SER A 144 12.83 20.05 8.68
C SER A 144 12.46 21.27 7.83
N ASP A 145 11.19 21.68 7.89
CA ASP A 145 10.68 22.90 7.26
C ASP A 145 10.42 23.99 8.32
N SER A 146 11.47 24.73 8.65
CA SER A 146 11.44 25.80 9.65
C SER A 146 10.51 26.95 9.28
N ILE A 147 10.31 27.20 7.99
CA ILE A 147 9.49 28.31 7.48
C ILE A 147 8.02 28.07 7.81
N ARG A 148 7.58 26.81 7.72
CA ARG A 148 6.18 26.41 7.97
C ARG A 148 5.96 25.78 9.35
N GLY A 149 7.03 25.62 10.14
CA GLY A 149 6.98 25.08 11.50
C GLY A 149 6.87 23.56 11.55
N PHE A 150 7.19 22.84 10.47
CA PHE A 150 7.26 21.38 10.48
C PHE A 150 8.67 20.94 10.85
N GLU A 151 8.96 20.98 12.15
CA GLU A 151 10.28 20.63 12.68
C GLU A 151 10.20 19.51 13.73
N GLY A 152 11.02 18.49 13.53
CA GLY A 152 11.17 17.40 14.49
C GLY A 152 10.50 16.11 14.04
N GLN A 153 10.17 15.28 15.02
CA GLN A 153 9.73 13.91 14.78
C GLN A 153 8.22 13.81 14.61
N TYR A 154 7.79 13.24 13.49
CA TYR A 154 6.38 13.00 13.15
C TYR A 154 6.13 11.52 12.90
N ARG A 155 4.88 11.10 13.07
CA ARG A 155 4.43 9.70 12.97
C ARG A 155 3.29 9.48 12.00
N LEU A 156 2.58 10.56 11.66
CA LEU A 156 1.60 10.60 10.60
C LEU A 156 1.91 11.80 9.70
N VAL A 157 2.24 11.54 8.44
CA VAL A 157 2.69 12.56 7.48
C VAL A 157 1.87 12.46 6.20
N TRP A 158 1.48 13.60 5.65
CA TRP A 158 0.78 13.68 4.38
C TRP A 158 1.78 14.09 3.29
N ILE A 159 1.67 13.44 2.15
CA ILE A 159 2.44 13.69 0.95
C ILE A 159 1.46 14.09 -0.16
N SER A 160 1.82 15.12 -0.92
CA SER A 160 1.05 15.61 -2.05
C SER A 160 0.99 14.56 -3.16
N ASN A 161 0.09 14.74 -4.13
CA ASN A 161 0.05 13.82 -5.27
C ASN A 161 1.27 13.99 -6.19
N GLU A 162 2.09 15.02 -6.02
CA GLU A 162 3.34 15.19 -6.74
C GLU A 162 4.53 14.62 -5.96
N GLY A 163 4.33 14.11 -4.74
CA GLY A 163 5.36 13.44 -3.92
C GLY A 163 6.07 14.34 -2.91
N TYR A 164 5.68 15.61 -2.81
CA TYR A 164 6.24 16.54 -1.83
C TYR A 164 5.53 16.44 -0.47
N LEU A 165 6.16 16.91 0.61
CA LEU A 165 5.48 17.12 1.89
C LEU A 165 4.23 17.99 1.68
N ASP A 166 3.04 17.50 2.07
CA ASP A 166 1.80 18.26 1.91
C ASP A 166 1.68 19.31 3.01
N THR A 167 2.18 20.50 2.71
CA THR A 167 2.19 21.65 3.63
C THR A 167 0.79 22.25 3.89
N THR A 168 -0.25 21.77 3.23
CA THR A 168 -1.65 22.17 3.50
C THR A 168 -2.32 21.32 4.58
N ARG A 169 -1.61 20.30 5.08
CA ARG A 169 -2.10 19.35 6.10
C ARG A 169 -1.33 19.51 7.40
N THR A 170 -1.94 19.05 8.48
CA THR A 170 -1.28 19.04 9.79
C THR A 170 -0.71 17.66 10.06
N HIS A 171 0.61 17.54 9.98
CA HIS A 171 1.33 16.32 10.36
C HIS A 171 1.25 16.10 11.88
N ARG A 172 1.26 14.84 12.31
CA ARG A 172 0.96 14.46 13.71
C ARG A 172 2.14 13.81 14.39
N GLN A 173 2.31 14.13 15.66
CA GLN A 173 3.37 13.60 16.50
C GLN A 173 2.84 12.49 17.39
N ALA A 174 3.71 11.54 17.73
CA ALA A 174 3.42 10.55 18.76
C ALA A 174 4.74 10.15 19.43
N ASN A 175 4.68 9.73 20.69
CA ASN A 175 5.87 9.34 21.45
C ASN A 175 6.40 7.93 21.10
N GLY A 176 5.76 7.26 20.15
CA GLY A 176 6.16 5.96 19.61
C GLY A 176 5.75 5.86 18.15
N MET A 177 6.03 4.73 17.50
CA MET A 177 5.79 4.57 16.07
C MET A 177 4.34 4.17 15.79
N LEU A 178 3.74 4.74 14.74
CA LEU A 178 2.54 4.18 14.13
C LEU A 178 2.96 3.13 13.09
N TRP A 179 2.47 1.91 13.22
CA TRP A 179 2.90 0.79 12.38
C TRP A 179 1.97 0.57 11.19
N ASN A 180 0.68 0.41 11.48
CA ASN A 180 -0.33 0.14 10.48
C ASN A 180 -1.54 1.01 10.72
N PHE A 181 -2.30 1.21 9.67
CA PHE A 181 -3.61 1.82 9.80
C PHE A 181 -4.57 1.30 8.74
N THR A 182 -5.86 1.40 9.03
CA THR A 182 -6.92 0.95 8.14
C THR A 182 -7.99 2.02 8.07
N ALA A 183 -8.30 2.46 6.85
CA ALA A 183 -9.40 3.38 6.59
C ALA A 183 -10.74 2.69 6.92
N LEU A 184 -11.61 3.41 7.60
CA LEU A 184 -12.95 2.98 7.97
C LEU A 184 -13.99 3.61 7.02
N PRO A 185 -15.18 3.02 6.86
CA PRO A 185 -16.23 3.56 5.97
C PRO A 185 -16.69 4.98 6.30
N ASP A 186 -16.52 5.42 7.55
CA ASP A 186 -16.85 6.78 8.01
C ASP A 186 -15.71 7.79 7.78
N GLY A 187 -14.66 7.41 7.05
CA GLY A 187 -13.50 8.25 6.73
C GLY A 187 -12.46 8.34 7.85
N LYS A 188 -12.69 7.71 9.00
CA LYS A 188 -11.70 7.62 10.08
C LYS A 188 -10.65 6.56 9.78
N PHE A 189 -9.59 6.51 10.60
CA PHE A 189 -8.59 5.46 10.52
C PHE A 189 -8.43 4.76 11.85
N LEU A 190 -8.36 3.42 11.83
CA LEU A 190 -7.92 2.62 12.97
C LEU A 190 -6.40 2.45 12.88
N CYS A 191 -5.66 2.79 13.94
CA CYS A 191 -4.21 2.82 13.97
C CYS A 191 -3.63 1.90 15.04
N SER A 192 -2.56 1.17 14.71
CA SER A 192 -1.75 0.43 15.67
C SER A 192 -0.43 1.15 15.96
N CYS A 193 0.02 1.16 17.21
CA CYS A 193 1.25 1.85 17.58
C CYS A 193 2.04 1.19 18.72
N THR A 194 3.30 1.59 18.86
CA THR A 194 4.10 1.39 20.10
C THR A 194 4.01 2.58 21.06
N CYS A 195 3.29 3.63 20.65
CA CYS A 195 3.07 4.85 21.39
C CYS A 195 2.13 4.66 22.59
N THR A 196 2.21 5.60 23.53
CA THR A 196 1.23 5.79 24.61
C THR A 196 0.65 7.20 24.60
N GLN A 197 1.16 8.08 23.72
CA GLN A 197 0.65 9.42 23.49
C GLN A 197 0.63 9.75 22.00
N TYR A 198 -0.44 10.41 21.57
CA TYR A 198 -0.65 10.93 20.22
C TYR A 198 -1.04 12.41 20.31
N ASP A 199 -0.29 13.30 19.68
CA ASP A 199 -0.43 14.76 19.81
C ASP A 199 -0.57 15.22 21.28
N GLY A 200 0.21 14.60 22.17
CA GLY A 200 0.22 14.88 23.61
C GLY A 200 -0.95 14.28 24.41
N GLN A 201 -1.90 13.61 23.76
CA GLN A 201 -3.04 12.96 24.42
C GLN A 201 -2.75 11.47 24.69
N PRO A 202 -3.10 10.92 25.86
CA PRO A 202 -2.98 9.49 26.13
C PRO A 202 -3.80 8.64 25.16
N VAL A 203 -3.20 7.59 24.60
CA VAL A 203 -3.87 6.60 23.74
C VAL A 203 -3.40 5.19 24.09
N ASP A 204 -4.24 4.20 23.80
CA ASP A 204 -3.84 2.79 23.81
C ASP A 204 -3.08 2.42 22.53
N ARG A 205 -2.46 1.23 22.52
CA ARG A 205 -1.71 0.70 21.35
C ARG A 205 -2.57 0.46 20.11
N LEU A 206 -3.88 0.54 20.26
CA LEU A 206 -4.87 0.52 19.20
C LEU A 206 -5.86 1.64 19.47
N PHE A 207 -5.95 2.60 18.57
CA PHE A 207 -6.84 3.75 18.71
C PHE A 207 -7.34 4.19 17.33
N ARG A 208 -8.33 5.07 17.32
CA ARG A 208 -8.92 5.60 16.10
C ARG A 208 -8.59 7.09 16.00
N ILE A 209 -8.37 7.57 14.79
CA ILE A 209 -8.19 8.97 14.45
C ILE A 209 -9.22 9.42 13.40
N HIS A 210 -9.53 10.70 13.38
CA HIS A 210 -10.35 11.34 12.37
C HIS A 210 -9.67 11.35 10.97
N ALA A 211 -10.44 11.73 9.95
CA ALA A 211 -9.97 11.77 8.56
C ALA A 211 -8.81 12.76 8.33
N ASP A 212 -8.75 13.83 9.12
CA ASP A 212 -7.67 14.81 9.16
C ASP A 212 -6.52 14.41 10.11
N GLY A 213 -6.59 13.18 10.63
CA GLY A 213 -5.69 12.57 11.59
C GLY A 213 -5.64 13.22 12.96
N SER A 214 -6.61 14.05 13.34
CA SER A 214 -6.79 14.38 14.77
C SER A 214 -7.28 13.15 15.55
N LEU A 215 -7.04 13.09 16.87
CA LEU A 215 -7.51 12.00 17.74
C LEU A 215 -9.03 11.97 17.84
#